data_AF-A0A9X3PDV3-F1
#
_entry.id   AF-A0A9X3PDV3-F1
#
_cell.length_a   1.000
_cell.length_b   1.000
_cell.length_c   1.000
_cell.angle_alpha   90.00
_cell.angle_beta   90.00
_cell.angle_gamma   90.00
#
_symmetry.space_group_name_H-M   'P 1'
#
loop_
_entity.id
_entity.type
_entity.pdbx_description
1 polymer ?
#
loop_
_entity_poly.entity_id
_entity_poly.type
_entity_poly.pdbx_seq_one_letter_code
_entity_poly.pdbx_strand_id
1 'polypeptide(L)'
;MDGTGARPRGLGFASGVLWVLTGLLVAAAVVMIAMYGRFQEDSGRACSEVADLEPPGGWSDASFPCEQLGPMAWYLPYWGSVAGCLVFAALFLVAAVLTGRSHPRARGFALWTGVAAVVLLAVPGLLDLGRALGAIGANQADSLVADRLHETFPAWVETMSTVVQVLVVVGVATAAWLLSRPEVRAFLKRR
;
A
#
# COMPACT_ATOMS: atom_id res chain seq x y z
N MET A 1 -42.68 1.79 -25.59
CA MET A 1 -41.84 0.63 -25.17
C MET A 1 -40.44 1.01 -25.58
N ASP A 2 -39.78 1.78 -24.72
CA ASP A 2 -38.70 2.66 -25.17
C ASP A 2 -37.35 1.99 -25.01
N GLY A 3 -36.67 1.89 -26.15
CA GLY A 3 -35.23 1.77 -26.33
C GLY A 3 -34.49 0.98 -25.27
N THR A 4 -34.19 -0.28 -25.58
CA THR A 4 -33.18 -1.11 -24.93
C THR A 4 -32.08 -0.26 -24.27
N GLY A 5 -32.16 -0.14 -22.94
CA GLY A 5 -31.22 0.57 -22.08
C GLY A 5 -29.86 -0.11 -22.08
N ALA A 6 -29.16 -0.02 -23.21
CA ALA A 6 -27.87 -0.63 -23.42
C ALA A 6 -26.90 -0.04 -22.40
N ARG A 7 -26.26 -0.94 -21.65
CA ARG A 7 -25.30 -0.57 -20.63
C ARG A 7 -24.14 0.18 -21.29
N PRO A 8 -23.75 1.38 -20.82
CA PRO A 8 -22.66 2.12 -21.43
C PRO A 8 -21.37 1.29 -21.37
N ARG A 9 -20.66 1.17 -22.51
CA ARG A 9 -19.40 0.42 -22.58
C ARG A 9 -18.38 0.91 -21.54
N GLY A 10 -18.34 2.23 -21.29
CA GLY A 10 -17.47 2.83 -20.29
C GLY A 10 -17.67 2.29 -18.86
N LEU A 11 -18.89 1.84 -18.53
CA LEU A 11 -19.18 1.26 -17.21
C LEU A 11 -18.60 -0.17 -17.08
N GLY A 12 -18.64 -0.95 -18.17
CA GLY A 12 -18.00 -2.28 -18.22
C GLY A 12 -16.48 -2.18 -18.12
N PHE A 13 -15.88 -1.28 -18.89
CA PHE A 13 -14.43 -1.01 -18.81
C PHE A 13 -14.02 -0.48 -17.42
N ALA A 14 -14.79 0.43 -16.81
CA ALA A 14 -14.50 0.92 -15.47
C ALA A 14 -14.52 -0.21 -14.43
N SER A 15 -15.51 -1.12 -14.51
CA SER A 15 -15.56 -2.31 -13.65
C SER A 15 -14.34 -3.21 -13.86
N GLY A 16 -13.93 -3.45 -15.11
CA GLY A 16 -12.73 -4.21 -15.44
C GLY A 16 -11.44 -3.59 -14.87
N VAL A 17 -11.27 -2.28 -14.98
CA VAL A 17 -10.12 -1.57 -14.40
C VAL A 17 -10.08 -1.73 -12.87
N LEU A 18 -11.24 -1.62 -12.20
CA LEU A 18 -11.32 -1.80 -10.74
C LEU A 18 -10.97 -3.24 -10.32
N TRP A 19 -11.36 -4.25 -11.10
CA TRP A 19 -10.94 -5.65 -10.87
C TRP A 19 -9.43 -5.84 -11.03
N VAL A 20 -8.82 -5.22 -12.03
CA VAL A 20 -7.36 -5.26 -12.23
C VAL A 20 -6.65 -4.60 -11.04
N LEU A 21 -7.14 -3.47 -10.55
CA LEU A 21 -6.61 -2.82 -9.34
C LEU A 21 -6.72 -3.70 -8.10
N THR A 22 -7.85 -4.38 -7.91
CA THR A 22 -7.98 -5.39 -6.85
C THR A 22 -6.91 -6.47 -6.97
N GLY A 23 -6.76 -7.07 -8.15
CA GLY A 23 -5.76 -8.12 -8.38
C GLY A 23 -4.34 -7.64 -8.14
N LEU A 24 -4.00 -6.44 -8.60
CA LEU A 24 -2.69 -5.81 -8.38
C LEU A 24 -2.36 -5.66 -6.89
N LEU A 25 -3.30 -5.13 -6.09
CA LEU A 25 -3.07 -4.95 -4.66
C LEU A 25 -3.02 -6.26 -3.89
N VAL A 26 -3.82 -7.26 -4.27
CA VAL A 26 -3.71 -8.62 -3.71
C VAL A 26 -2.35 -9.22 -4.04
N ALA A 27 -1.90 -9.14 -5.30
CA ALA A 27 -0.60 -9.63 -5.70
C ALA A 27 0.54 -8.92 -4.94
N ALA A 28 0.44 -7.60 -4.76
CA ALA A 28 1.41 -6.84 -3.97
C ALA A 28 1.45 -7.32 -2.51
N ALA A 29 0.29 -7.54 -1.88
CA ALA A 29 0.21 -8.07 -0.52
C ALA A 29 0.81 -9.47 -0.41
N VAL A 30 0.51 -10.37 -1.35
CA VAL A 30 1.06 -11.73 -1.38
C VAL A 30 2.58 -11.71 -1.57
N VAL A 31 3.10 -10.89 -2.48
CA VAL A 31 4.55 -10.74 -2.68
C VAL A 31 5.22 -10.21 -1.42
N MET A 32 4.64 -9.19 -0.77
CA MET A 32 5.15 -8.73 0.52
C MET A 32 5.21 -9.89 1.51
N ILE A 33 4.08 -10.56 1.79
CA ILE A 33 4.02 -11.71 2.72
C ILE A 33 5.05 -12.80 2.39
N ALA A 34 5.23 -13.14 1.10
CA ALA A 34 6.20 -14.15 0.68
C ALA A 34 7.65 -13.72 0.94
N MET A 35 7.93 -12.41 0.89
CA MET A 35 9.24 -11.83 1.19
C MET A 35 9.46 -11.60 2.70
N TYR A 36 8.51 -11.97 3.56
CA TYR A 36 8.63 -11.75 5.01
C TYR A 36 9.84 -12.47 5.63
N GLY A 37 10.16 -13.69 5.18
CA GLY A 37 11.35 -14.41 5.66
C GLY A 37 12.63 -13.65 5.34
N ARG A 38 12.75 -13.12 4.12
CA ARG A 38 13.89 -12.29 3.71
C ARG A 38 13.96 -10.97 4.49
N PHE A 39 12.81 -10.36 4.76
CA PHE A 39 12.71 -9.20 5.65
C PHE A 39 13.25 -9.49 7.04
N GLN A 40 12.92 -10.64 7.64
CA GLN A 40 13.45 -11.06 8.94
C GLN A 40 14.96 -11.32 8.90
N GLU A 41 15.46 -11.97 7.84
CA GLU A 41 16.90 -12.23 7.66
C GLU A 41 17.70 -10.92 7.54
N ASP A 42 17.23 -9.98 6.72
CA ASP A 42 17.87 -8.67 6.55
C ASP A 42 17.81 -7.86 7.86
N SER A 43 16.72 -7.97 8.64
CA SER A 43 16.62 -7.44 10.00
C SER A 43 17.65 -8.02 10.96
N GLY A 44 17.80 -9.33 11.00
CA GLY A 44 18.84 -9.97 11.82
C GLY A 44 20.25 -9.53 11.41
N ARG A 45 20.50 -9.37 10.11
CA ARG A 45 21.78 -8.92 9.58
C ARG A 45 22.12 -7.49 10.02
N ALA A 46 21.18 -6.55 9.90
CA ALA A 46 21.40 -5.17 10.33
C ALA A 46 21.67 -5.08 11.84
N CYS A 47 20.96 -5.88 12.66
CA CYS A 47 21.26 -5.98 14.10
C CYS A 47 22.71 -6.42 14.34
N SER A 48 23.17 -7.47 13.63
CA SER A 48 24.54 -7.98 13.78
C SER A 48 25.59 -6.98 13.29
N GLU A 49 25.35 -6.30 12.16
CA GLU A 49 26.29 -5.33 11.62
C GLU A 49 26.46 -4.12 12.55
N VAL A 50 25.39 -3.65 13.19
CA VAL A 50 25.48 -2.58 14.19
C VAL A 50 26.16 -3.07 15.47
N ALA A 51 25.89 -4.30 15.91
CA ALA A 51 26.57 -4.90 17.06
C ALA A 51 28.09 -5.06 16.83
N ASP A 52 28.50 -5.36 15.60
CA ASP A 52 29.92 -5.50 15.23
C ASP A 52 30.62 -4.15 15.07
N LEU A 53 29.89 -3.09 14.68
CA LEU A 53 30.42 -1.72 14.55
C LEU A 53 30.66 -1.05 15.91
N GLU A 54 29.84 -1.33 16.91
CA GLU A 54 30.00 -0.85 18.28
C GLU A 54 29.72 -1.97 19.30
N PRO A 55 30.77 -2.69 19.76
CA PRO A 55 30.60 -3.81 20.68
C PRO A 55 29.99 -3.37 22.03
N PRO A 56 29.32 -4.29 22.75
CA PRO A 56 28.64 -3.99 24.01
C PRO A 56 29.54 -3.25 25.00
N GLY A 57 29.10 -2.06 25.41
CA GLY A 57 29.85 -1.14 26.27
C GLY A 57 30.27 0.18 25.60
N GLY A 58 30.07 0.33 24.28
CA GLY A 58 30.31 1.58 23.55
C GLY A 58 29.17 2.62 23.64
N TRP A 59 27.94 2.17 23.90
CA TRP A 59 26.75 3.01 23.98
C TRP A 59 26.57 3.64 25.36
N SER A 60 26.21 4.94 25.40
CA SER A 60 26.07 5.71 26.65
C SER A 60 25.05 5.15 27.62
N ASP A 61 24.07 4.38 27.12
CA ASP A 61 22.86 4.01 27.86
C ASP A 61 22.81 2.51 28.21
N ALA A 62 23.94 1.79 28.07
CA ALA A 62 24.00 0.32 28.19
C ALA A 62 23.03 -0.43 27.25
N SER A 63 22.58 0.23 26.18
CA SER A 63 21.69 -0.31 25.17
C SER A 63 22.36 -1.35 24.29
N PHE A 64 21.63 -2.40 23.92
CA PHE A 64 22.04 -3.36 22.89
C PHE A 64 21.21 -3.17 21.61
N PRO A 65 21.80 -3.33 20.41
CA PRO A 65 21.01 -3.32 19.18
C PRO A 65 19.95 -4.42 19.21
N CYS A 66 18.74 -4.06 18.80
CA CYS A 66 17.56 -4.91 18.74
C CYS A 66 16.96 -5.29 20.11
N GLU A 67 17.28 -4.56 21.18
CA GLU A 67 16.62 -4.69 22.50
C GLU A 67 15.27 -3.96 22.59
N GLN A 68 15.19 -2.70 22.13
CA GLN A 68 14.00 -1.85 22.19
C GLN A 68 13.42 -1.51 20.83
N LEU A 69 14.09 -1.92 19.75
CA LEU A 69 13.58 -2.07 18.38
C LEU A 69 12.46 -3.11 18.37
N GLY A 70 11.37 -2.74 19.06
CA GLY A 70 10.26 -3.60 19.30
C GLY A 70 9.52 -3.88 18.00
N PRO A 71 8.65 -4.90 18.00
CA PRO A 71 7.80 -5.26 16.86
C PRO A 71 7.13 -4.05 16.17
N MET A 72 6.83 -3.00 16.93
CA MET A 72 6.08 -1.82 16.50
C MET A 72 6.84 -0.86 15.58
N ALA A 73 8.16 -0.69 15.70
CA ALA A 73 8.89 0.27 14.87
C ALA A 73 9.11 -0.24 13.44
N TRP A 74 9.13 -1.57 13.27
CA TRP A 74 9.56 -2.22 12.04
C TRP A 74 8.48 -3.09 11.38
N TYR A 75 7.84 -3.95 12.18
CA TYR A 75 6.80 -4.85 11.67
C TYR A 75 5.46 -4.15 11.48
N LEU A 76 5.16 -3.10 12.26
CA LEU A 76 3.93 -2.34 12.09
C LEU A 76 3.87 -1.60 10.74
N PRO A 77 4.91 -0.88 10.28
CA PRO A 77 4.98 -0.38 8.90
C PRO A 77 4.75 -1.44 7.84
N TYR A 78 5.47 -2.55 7.96
CA TYR A 78 5.45 -3.62 6.96
C TYR A 78 4.07 -4.30 6.89
N TRP A 79 3.53 -4.74 8.02
CA TRP A 79 2.19 -5.32 8.09
C TRP A 79 1.09 -4.28 7.86
N GLY A 80 1.34 -3.02 8.19
CA GLY A 80 0.48 -1.89 7.85
C GLY A 80 0.35 -1.70 6.34
N SER A 81 1.44 -1.81 5.58
CA SER A 81 1.41 -1.81 4.11
C SER A 81 0.66 -3.01 3.55
N VAL A 82 0.88 -4.21 4.11
CA VAL A 82 0.11 -5.42 3.73
C VAL A 82 -1.39 -5.22 3.99
N ALA A 83 -1.75 -4.79 5.19
CA ALA A 83 -3.13 -4.53 5.58
C ALA A 83 -3.77 -3.45 4.71
N GLY A 84 -3.05 -2.36 4.43
CA GLY A 84 -3.49 -1.30 3.52
C GLY A 84 -3.80 -1.83 2.13
N CYS A 85 -2.90 -2.63 1.55
CA CYS A 85 -3.13 -3.27 0.25
C CYS A 85 -4.39 -4.14 0.26
N LEU A 86 -4.58 -4.97 1.28
CA LEU A 86 -5.75 -5.85 1.38
C LEU A 86 -7.07 -5.08 1.59
N VAL A 87 -7.06 -4.04 2.43
CA VAL A 87 -8.24 -3.18 2.63
C VAL A 87 -8.63 -2.50 1.33
N PHE A 88 -7.68 -1.87 0.61
CA PHE A 88 -8.00 -1.22 -0.65
C PHE A 88 -8.34 -2.21 -1.77
N ALA A 89 -7.75 -3.41 -1.78
CA ALA A 89 -8.18 -4.47 -2.67
C ALA A 89 -9.66 -4.83 -2.46
N ALA A 90 -10.08 -5.00 -1.21
CA ALA A 90 -11.48 -5.27 -0.86
C ALA A 90 -12.41 -4.10 -1.22
N LEU A 91 -11.99 -2.86 -0.99
CA LEU A 91 -12.76 -1.68 -1.39
C LEU A 91 -12.89 -1.57 -2.92
N PHE A 92 -11.81 -1.80 -3.67
CA PHE A 92 -11.86 -1.85 -5.14
C PHE A 92 -12.72 -3.00 -5.66
N LEU A 93 -12.73 -4.14 -4.97
CA LEU A 93 -13.60 -5.27 -5.29
C LEU A 93 -15.07 -4.87 -5.15
N VAL A 94 -15.43 -4.26 -4.03
CA VAL A 94 -16.78 -3.75 -3.80
C VAL A 94 -17.14 -2.70 -4.85
N ALA A 95 -16.23 -1.77 -5.16
CA ALA A 95 -16.43 -0.77 -6.21
C ALA A 95 -16.62 -1.41 -7.59
N ALA A 96 -15.85 -2.45 -7.91
CA ALA A 96 -15.93 -3.19 -9.17
C ALA A 96 -17.28 -3.91 -9.28
N VAL A 97 -17.76 -4.52 -8.20
CA VAL A 97 -19.07 -5.20 -8.13
C VAL A 97 -20.22 -4.20 -8.22
N LEU A 98 -20.17 -3.09 -7.48
CA LEU A 98 -21.18 -2.04 -7.54
C LEU A 98 -21.26 -1.43 -8.95
N THR A 99 -20.10 -1.15 -9.55
CA THR A 99 -20.01 -0.67 -10.94
C THR A 99 -20.51 -1.73 -11.92
N GLY A 100 -20.14 -2.99 -11.67
CA GLY A 100 -20.52 -4.22 -12.36
C GLY A 100 -22.02 -4.53 -12.30
N ARG A 101 -22.72 -4.05 -11.28
CA ARG A 101 -24.18 -4.14 -11.14
C ARG A 101 -24.91 -2.85 -11.49
N SER A 102 -24.19 -1.82 -11.93
CA SER A 102 -24.73 -0.50 -12.27
C SER A 102 -25.46 0.19 -11.11
N HIS A 103 -24.96 0.03 -9.89
CA HIS A 103 -25.57 0.61 -8.70
C HIS A 103 -25.44 2.15 -8.71
N PRO A 104 -26.47 2.93 -8.31
CA PRO A 104 -26.46 4.39 -8.38
C PRO A 104 -25.30 5.04 -7.59
N ARG A 105 -24.88 4.41 -6.48
CA ARG A 105 -23.75 4.88 -5.66
C ARG A 105 -22.37 4.44 -6.14
N ALA A 106 -22.28 3.59 -7.18
CA ALA A 106 -21.03 2.98 -7.63
C ALA A 106 -19.96 4.03 -7.97
N ARG A 107 -20.35 5.10 -8.67
CA ARG A 107 -19.45 6.18 -9.06
C ARG A 107 -18.84 6.88 -7.84
N GLY A 108 -19.69 7.31 -6.89
CA GLY A 108 -19.22 8.03 -5.71
C GLY A 108 -18.26 7.18 -4.88
N PHE A 109 -18.61 5.92 -4.69
CA PHE A 109 -17.80 4.97 -3.93
C PHE A 109 -16.45 4.68 -4.59
N ALA A 110 -16.43 4.44 -5.91
CA ALA A 110 -15.20 4.18 -6.66
C ALA A 110 -14.25 5.38 -6.64
N LEU A 111 -14.78 6.61 -6.79
CA LEU A 111 -13.98 7.83 -6.76
C LEU A 111 -13.38 8.07 -5.37
N TRP A 112 -14.19 7.95 -4.32
CA TRP A 112 -13.70 8.13 -2.95
C TRP A 112 -12.64 7.09 -2.60
N THR A 113 -12.89 5.82 -2.92
CA THR A 113 -11.94 4.72 -2.70
C THR A 113 -10.64 4.96 -3.48
N GLY A 114 -10.74 5.35 -4.74
CA GLY A 114 -9.57 5.62 -5.58
C GLY A 114 -8.71 6.78 -5.04
N VAL A 115 -9.35 7.88 -4.63
CA VAL A 115 -8.64 9.01 -4.00
C VAL A 115 -7.98 8.57 -2.69
N ALA A 116 -8.70 7.86 -1.82
CA ALA A 116 -8.13 7.36 -0.57
C ALA A 116 -6.94 6.41 -0.80
N ALA A 117 -7.03 5.53 -1.80
CA ALA A 117 -5.94 4.62 -2.16
C ALA A 117 -4.72 5.38 -2.68
N VAL A 118 -4.92 6.36 -3.57
CA VAL A 118 -3.84 7.20 -4.08
C VAL A 118 -3.18 7.99 -2.96
N VAL A 119 -3.96 8.61 -2.07
CA VAL A 119 -3.40 9.37 -0.94
C VAL A 119 -2.58 8.45 -0.03
N LEU A 120 -3.10 7.26 0.30
CA LEU A 120 -2.41 6.35 1.20
C LEU A 120 -1.14 5.75 0.58
N LEU A 121 -1.16 5.45 -0.72
CA LEU A 121 0.02 4.97 -1.46
C LEU A 121 1.00 6.11 -1.81
N ALA A 122 0.54 7.36 -1.85
CA ALA A 122 1.37 8.53 -2.08
C ALA A 122 2.13 9.00 -0.86
N VAL A 123 1.88 8.42 0.32
CA VAL A 123 2.78 8.52 1.46
C VAL A 123 3.92 7.53 1.18
N PRO A 124 5.11 7.96 0.70
CA PRO A 124 6.23 7.09 0.37
C PRO A 124 6.92 6.56 1.62
N GLY A 125 6.18 6.43 2.72
CA GLY A 125 6.73 6.61 4.03
C GLY A 125 6.03 5.81 5.10
N LEU A 126 5.40 4.66 4.80
CA LEU A 126 5.14 3.73 5.91
C LEU A 126 6.46 3.20 6.47
N LEU A 127 7.41 2.83 5.60
CA LEU A 127 8.77 2.44 6.00
C LEU A 127 9.58 3.63 6.55
N ASP A 128 9.50 4.82 5.93
CA ASP A 128 10.16 6.02 6.48
C ASP A 128 9.53 6.54 7.77
N LEU A 129 8.21 6.40 7.95
CA LEU A 129 7.52 6.68 9.21
C LEU A 129 7.89 5.61 10.24
N GLY A 130 8.09 4.36 9.83
CA GLY A 130 8.68 3.30 10.65
C GLY A 130 10.06 3.66 11.15
N ARG A 131 10.93 4.15 10.24
CA ARG A 131 12.25 4.70 10.57
C ARG A 131 12.15 5.89 11.50
N ALA A 132 11.27 6.86 11.23
CA ALA A 132 11.10 8.04 12.08
C ALA A 132 10.55 7.70 13.47
N LEU A 133 9.57 6.78 13.56
CA LEU A 133 9.03 6.28 14.82
C LEU A 133 10.04 5.41 15.58
N GLY A 134 10.85 4.62 14.86
CA GLY A 134 11.96 3.87 15.42
C GLY A 134 13.06 4.78 15.96
N ALA A 135 13.40 5.85 15.25
CA ALA A 135 14.38 6.84 15.69
C ALA A 135 13.90 7.69 16.88
N ILE A 136 12.59 7.96 16.99
CA ILE A 136 12.01 8.74 18.11
C ILE A 136 11.76 7.87 19.34
N GLY A 137 11.44 6.58 19.15
CA GLY A 137 10.98 5.68 20.20
C GLY A 137 12.01 4.67 20.71
N ALA A 138 13.17 4.54 20.06
CA ALA A 138 14.17 3.55 20.42
C ALA A 138 15.47 4.18 20.94
N ASN A 139 16.32 3.35 21.54
CA ASN A 139 17.65 3.75 21.99
C ASN A 139 18.58 4.06 20.79
N GLN A 140 19.78 4.59 21.06
CA GLN A 140 20.71 5.01 20.01
C GLN A 140 21.20 3.84 19.12
N ALA A 141 21.41 2.65 19.71
CA ALA A 141 21.81 1.46 18.95
C ALA A 141 20.70 1.02 17.96
N ASP A 142 19.44 1.16 18.38
CA ASP A 142 18.26 0.77 17.63
C ASP A 142 17.91 1.74 16.49
N SER A 143 18.13 3.04 16.69
CA SER A 143 17.97 4.02 15.60
C SER A 143 19.00 3.80 14.49
N LEU A 144 20.22 3.40 14.85
CA LEU A 144 21.27 3.06 13.88
C LEU A 144 20.98 1.77 13.12
N VAL A 145 20.36 0.76 13.74
CA VAL A 145 19.88 -0.42 13.02
C VAL A 145 18.76 -0.04 12.04
N ALA A 146 17.83 0.84 12.43
CA ALA A 146 16.77 1.30 11.54
C ALA A 146 17.32 2.05 10.31
N ASP A 147 18.33 2.89 10.52
CA ASP A 147 19.05 3.58 9.45
C ASP A 147 19.78 2.61 8.53
N ARG A 148 20.53 1.65 9.10
CA ARG A 148 21.31 0.71 8.31
C ARG A 148 20.45 -0.22 7.50
N LEU A 149 19.34 -0.66 8.08
CA LEU A 149 18.42 -1.50 7.38
C LEU A 149 17.70 -0.73 6.26
N HIS A 150 17.32 0.53 6.48
CA HIS A 150 16.79 1.39 5.42
C HIS A 150 17.75 1.57 4.23
N GLU A 151 19.07 1.48 4.42
CA GLU A 151 20.06 1.54 3.32
C GLU A 151 20.19 0.23 2.53
N THR A 152 19.98 -0.91 3.17
CA THR A 152 20.05 -2.25 2.54
C THR A 152 18.73 -2.74 1.96
N PHE A 153 17.59 -2.35 2.53
CA PHE A 153 16.24 -2.70 2.09
C PHE A 153 15.64 -1.90 0.90
N PRO A 154 16.17 -0.73 0.44
CA PRO A 154 15.37 0.23 -0.32
C PRO A 154 15.20 -0.17 -1.79
N ALA A 155 16.23 -0.74 -2.43
CA ALA A 155 16.25 -0.82 -3.89
C ALA A 155 15.08 -1.62 -4.51
N TRP A 156 14.71 -2.77 -3.92
CA TRP A 156 13.67 -3.62 -4.49
C TRP A 156 12.27 -3.28 -3.98
N VAL A 157 12.14 -2.87 -2.70
CA VAL A 157 10.87 -2.47 -2.10
C VAL A 157 10.39 -1.12 -2.65
N GLU A 158 11.27 -0.14 -2.79
CA GLU A 158 10.93 1.18 -3.35
C GLU A 158 10.56 1.07 -4.83
N THR A 159 11.30 0.28 -5.60
CA THR A 159 10.99 0.07 -7.03
C THR A 159 9.63 -0.60 -7.19
N MET A 160 9.35 -1.66 -6.43
CA MET A 160 8.06 -2.35 -6.50
C MET A 160 6.92 -1.45 -6.00
N SER A 161 7.12 -0.73 -4.90
CA SER A 161 6.15 0.21 -4.34
C SER A 161 5.81 1.33 -5.33
N THR A 162 6.83 1.90 -5.98
CA THR A 162 6.68 2.95 -6.99
C THR A 162 5.89 2.44 -8.19
N VAL A 163 6.21 1.24 -8.70
CA VAL A 163 5.49 0.65 -9.82
C VAL A 163 4.02 0.40 -9.46
N VAL A 164 3.76 -0.19 -8.29
CA VAL A 164 2.38 -0.41 -7.81
C VAL A 164 1.63 0.91 -7.68
N GLN A 165 2.27 1.93 -7.09
CA GLN A 165 1.69 3.26 -6.93
C GLN A 165 1.33 3.89 -8.28
N VAL A 166 2.25 3.86 -9.25
CA VAL A 166 2.01 4.39 -10.61
C VAL A 166 0.85 3.65 -11.27
N LEU A 167 0.83 2.32 -11.20
CA LEU A 167 -0.26 1.52 -11.77
C LEU A 167 -1.61 1.81 -11.09
N VAL A 168 -1.62 2.00 -9.77
CA VAL A 168 -2.83 2.38 -9.04
C VAL A 168 -3.30 3.78 -9.44
N VAL A 169 -2.40 4.77 -9.52
CA VAL A 169 -2.74 6.13 -9.96
C VAL A 169 -3.33 6.11 -11.37
N VAL A 170 -2.68 5.44 -12.32
CA VAL A 170 -3.14 5.33 -13.71
C VAL A 170 -4.49 4.60 -13.78
N GLY A 171 -4.66 3.50 -13.05
CA GLY A 171 -5.90 2.75 -13.03
C GLY A 171 -7.06 3.55 -12.39
N VAL A 172 -6.81 4.25 -11.27
CA VAL A 172 -7.80 5.11 -10.62
C VAL A 172 -8.18 6.27 -11.54
N ALA A 173 -7.22 6.94 -12.17
CA ALA A 173 -7.48 8.01 -13.12
C ALA A 173 -8.32 7.52 -14.31
N THR A 174 -7.99 6.33 -14.83
CA THR A 174 -8.74 5.69 -15.93
C THR A 174 -10.18 5.35 -15.50
N ALA A 175 -10.36 4.71 -14.34
CA ALA A 175 -11.69 4.38 -13.82
C ALA A 175 -12.51 5.66 -13.55
N ALA A 176 -11.89 6.68 -12.96
CA ALA A 176 -12.52 7.97 -12.70
C ALA A 176 -12.96 8.65 -14.00
N TRP A 177 -12.10 8.69 -15.01
CA TRP A 177 -12.42 9.24 -16.33
C TRP A 177 -13.60 8.51 -16.98
N LEU A 178 -13.58 7.17 -17.00
CA LEU A 178 -14.67 6.37 -17.55
C LEU A 178 -16.00 6.58 -16.82
N LEU A 179 -15.99 6.61 -15.48
CA LEU A 179 -17.17 6.86 -14.65
C LEU A 179 -17.66 8.31 -14.72
N SER A 180 -16.79 9.24 -15.13
CA SER A 180 -17.12 10.65 -15.28
C SER A 180 -17.86 10.96 -16.58
N ARG A 181 -17.92 10.03 -17.55
CA ARG A 181 -18.56 10.27 -18.85
C ARG A 181 -20.06 10.59 -18.71
N PRO A 182 -20.62 11.51 -19.53
CA PRO A 182 -22.01 11.97 -19.40
C PRO A 182 -23.02 10.81 -19.52
N GLU A 183 -22.80 9.92 -20.48
CA GLU A 183 -23.59 8.72 -20.73
C GLU A 183 -23.66 7.78 -19.53
N VAL A 184 -22.54 7.58 -18.83
CA VAL A 184 -22.44 6.76 -17.62
C VAL A 184 -23.16 7.43 -16.46
N ARG A 185 -22.95 8.74 -16.27
CA ARG A 185 -23.62 9.50 -15.21
C ARG A 185 -25.15 9.49 -15.39
N ALA A 186 -25.62 9.72 -16.60
CA ALA A 186 -27.05 9.70 -16.92
C ALA A 186 -27.67 8.31 -16.75
N PHE A 187 -26.92 7.25 -17.07
CA PHE A 187 -27.37 5.87 -16.85
C PHE A 187 -27.48 5.54 -15.35
N LEU A 188 -26.47 5.85 -14.55
CA LEU A 188 -26.46 5.58 -13.11
C LEU A 188 -27.50 6.38 -12.32
N LYS A 189 -27.87 7.59 -12.77
CA LYS A 189 -28.94 8.39 -12.17
C LYS A 189 -30.34 7.82 -12.40
N ARG A 190 -30.51 6.95 -13.40
CA ARG A 190 -31.80 6.35 -13.77
C ARG A 190 -32.05 4.98 -13.12
N ARG A 191 -31.10 4.48 -12.35
CA ARG A 191 -31.12 3.20 -11.63
C ARG A 191 -31.29 3.44 -10.14
#